data_AF-A0A4Q6A806-F1
#
_entry.id   AF-A0A4Q6A806-F1
#
_cell.length_a   1.000
_cell.length_b   1.000
_cell.length_c   1.000
_cell.angle_alpha   90.00
_cell.angle_beta   90.00
_cell.angle_gamma   90.00
#
_symmetry.space_group_name_H-M   'P 1'
#
loop_
_entity.id
_entity.type
_entity.pdbx_description
1 polymer ?
#
loop_
_entity_poly.entity_id
_entity_poly.type
_entity_poly.pdbx_seq_one_letter_code
_entity_poly.pdbx_strand_id
1 'polypeptide(L)'
;MAHTHSIPSLDEQFEFTAESKRRLTIGIIAGVVLVGIGAYLAAKGGGGHEHVEAAHGAAGHAAHGEAAHAAAGGHHEYKWTTRLWANVWVNSVYFTGAAVIGMFFIAYNYLAQAGWSAVFKRIPEALPAFLPITGVIMLITFFVAGHDLFHWTHEGLYEVGGPEYDPIIAGKKGFLNTPFFVGRMIFYFVAWYALWRIVRKFSLDEDLE
;
A
#
# COMPACT_ATOMS: atom_id res chain seq x y z
N MET A 1 19.15 44.82 -17.54
CA MET A 1 17.89 44.18 -17.97
C MET A 1 17.13 43.85 -16.71
N ALA A 2 15.90 44.33 -16.56
CA ALA A 2 15.12 44.19 -15.34
C ALA A 2 14.75 42.70 -15.17
N HIS A 3 15.29 42.06 -14.13
CA HIS A 3 14.78 40.78 -13.66
C HIS A 3 13.40 41.05 -13.06
N THR A 4 12.36 40.83 -13.86
CA THR A 4 11.00 40.74 -13.35
C THR A 4 10.92 39.49 -12.50
N HIS A 5 11.00 39.63 -11.19
CA HIS A 5 10.49 38.61 -10.28
C HIS A 5 9.00 38.45 -10.62
N SER A 6 8.65 37.43 -11.40
CA SER A 6 7.27 36.98 -11.49
C SER A 6 6.86 36.62 -10.08
N ILE A 7 5.99 37.44 -9.48
CA ILE A 7 5.28 37.03 -8.28
C ILE A 7 4.54 35.75 -8.71
N PRO A 8 4.79 34.58 -8.10
CA PRO A 8 4.05 33.36 -8.41
C PRO A 8 2.57 33.74 -8.38
N SER A 9 1.83 33.52 -9.47
CA SER A 9 0.43 33.97 -9.54
C SER A 9 -0.35 33.29 -8.42
N LEU A 10 -0.60 34.04 -7.34
CA LEU A 10 -1.36 33.59 -6.18
C LEU A 10 -2.80 33.21 -6.56
N ASP A 11 -3.22 33.56 -7.78
CA ASP A 11 -4.55 33.35 -8.34
C ASP A 11 -4.80 31.93 -8.90
N GLU A 12 -3.78 31.09 -9.08
CA GLU A 12 -3.93 29.71 -9.64
C GLU A 12 -3.54 28.61 -8.64
N GLN A 13 -3.77 28.83 -7.35
CA GLN A 13 -3.63 27.77 -6.35
C GLN A 13 -4.89 26.92 -6.27
N PHE A 14 -4.72 25.61 -6.04
CA PHE A 14 -5.86 24.74 -5.75
C PHE A 14 -6.52 25.17 -4.44
N GLU A 15 -7.68 25.82 -4.54
CA GLU A 15 -8.49 26.15 -3.37
C GLU A 15 -9.32 24.94 -2.94
N PHE A 16 -9.04 24.42 -1.74
CA PHE A 16 -9.84 23.34 -1.18
C PHE A 16 -11.14 23.91 -0.62
N THR A 17 -12.15 24.02 -1.49
CA THR A 17 -13.46 24.60 -1.18
C THR A 17 -14.14 23.90 0.01
N ALA A 18 -14.98 24.64 0.74
CA ALA A 18 -15.72 24.09 1.88
C ALA A 18 -16.62 22.91 1.46
N GLU A 19 -17.16 22.94 0.24
CA GLU A 19 -17.94 21.85 -0.32
C GLU A 19 -17.10 20.58 -0.56
N SER A 20 -15.92 20.71 -1.17
CA SER A 20 -15.00 19.58 -1.38
C SER A 20 -14.54 18.96 -0.06
N LYS A 21 -14.21 19.79 0.93
CA LYS A 21 -13.91 19.35 2.31
C LYS A 21 -15.06 18.55 2.91
N ARG A 22 -16.29 19.06 2.80
CA ARG A 22 -17.49 18.42 3.33
C ARG A 22 -17.75 17.08 2.65
N ARG A 23 -17.71 17.02 1.31
CA ARG A 23 -17.91 15.79 0.54
C ARG A 23 -16.86 14.73 0.86
N LEU A 24 -15.59 15.13 0.94
CA LEU A 24 -14.50 14.23 1.36
C LEU A 24 -14.72 13.68 2.76
N THR A 25 -15.06 14.55 3.71
CA THR A 25 -15.32 14.16 5.11
C THR A 25 -16.50 13.20 5.22
N ILE A 26 -17.59 13.45 4.49
CA ILE A 26 -18.74 12.54 4.42
C ILE A 26 -18.32 11.17 3.86
N GLY A 27 -17.52 11.15 2.80
CA GLY A 27 -17.01 9.90 2.23
C GLY A 27 -16.16 9.10 3.22
N ILE A 28 -15.26 9.76 3.96
CA ILE A 28 -14.44 9.12 5.00
C ILE A 28 -15.33 8.56 6.11
N ILE A 29 -16.29 9.34 6.62
CA ILE A 29 -17.21 8.90 7.67
C ILE A 29 -18.05 7.72 7.19
N ALA A 30 -18.62 7.80 5.99
CA ALA A 30 -19.40 6.71 5.39
C ALA A 30 -18.56 5.43 5.25
N GLY A 31 -17.30 5.55 4.81
CA GLY A 31 -16.37 4.42 4.74
C GLY A 31 -16.12 3.77 6.11
N VAL A 32 -15.84 4.56 7.15
CA VAL A 32 -15.65 4.06 8.52
C VAL A 32 -16.91 3.38 9.05
N VAL A 33 -18.09 3.96 8.80
CA VAL A 33 -19.38 3.38 9.18
C VAL A 33 -19.62 2.05 8.47
N LEU A 34 -19.36 1.95 7.16
CA LEU A 34 -19.52 0.71 6.40
C LEU A 34 -18.57 -0.38 6.89
N VAL A 35 -17.32 -0.04 7.22
CA VAL A 35 -16.37 -0.99 7.83
C VAL A 35 -16.88 -1.47 9.19
N GLY A 36 -17.41 -0.58 10.02
CA GLY A 36 -18.00 -0.93 11.32
C GLY A 36 -19.22 -1.85 11.19
N ILE A 37 -20.12 -1.57 10.25
CA ILE A 37 -21.27 -2.42 9.94
C ILE A 37 -20.79 -3.79 9.43
N GLY A 38 -19.84 -3.82 8.50
CA GLY A 38 -19.27 -5.06 7.98
C GLY A 38 -18.63 -5.92 9.08
N ALA A 39 -17.87 -5.31 9.99
CA ALA A 39 -17.28 -5.99 11.14
C ALA A 39 -18.36 -6.54 12.10
N TYR A 40 -19.41 -5.76 12.37
CA TYR A 40 -20.54 -6.18 13.21
C TYR A 40 -21.30 -7.37 12.62
N LEU A 41 -21.58 -7.33 11.31
CA LEU A 41 -22.26 -8.42 10.60
C LEU A 41 -21.40 -9.69 10.56
N ALA A 42 -20.09 -9.55 10.32
CA ALA A 42 -19.15 -10.66 10.32
C ALA A 42 -19.01 -11.29 11.71
N ALA A 43 -19.02 -10.49 12.79
CA ALA A 43 -18.99 -10.96 14.16
C ALA A 43 -20.26 -11.73 14.57
N LYS A 44 -21.41 -11.42 13.96
CA LYS A 44 -22.69 -12.11 14.20
C LYS A 44 -22.93 -13.34 13.33
N GLY A 45 -21.96 -13.76 12.52
CA GLY A 45 -22.09 -14.92 11.65
C GLY A 45 -22.96 -14.69 10.40
N GLY A 46 -23.33 -13.45 10.10
CA GLY A 46 -24.17 -13.09 8.94
C GLY A 46 -23.46 -13.13 7.57
N GLY A 47 -22.24 -13.65 7.52
CA GLY A 47 -21.39 -13.67 6.33
C GLY A 47 -21.29 -15.05 5.68
N GLY A 48 -22.43 -15.66 5.33
CA GLY A 48 -22.44 -16.74 4.34
C GLY A 48 -21.86 -16.22 3.02
N HIS A 49 -20.85 -16.92 2.51
CA HIS A 49 -20.04 -16.49 1.38
C HIS A 49 -20.85 -16.36 0.08
N GLU A 50 -20.98 -15.14 -0.44
CA GLU A 50 -20.99 -14.91 -1.89
C GLU A 50 -19.68 -14.24 -2.27
N HIS A 51 -18.89 -14.95 -3.08
CA HIS A 51 -17.68 -14.44 -3.70
C HIS A 51 -18.08 -13.34 -4.69
N VAL A 52 -17.94 -12.08 -4.29
CA VAL A 52 -17.85 -11.00 -5.28
C VAL A 52 -16.46 -11.11 -5.90
N GLU A 53 -16.40 -11.70 -7.09
CA GLU A 53 -15.25 -11.64 -7.97
C GLU A 53 -14.80 -10.18 -8.08
N ALA A 54 -13.65 -9.86 -7.50
CA ALA A 54 -12.98 -8.61 -7.78
C ALA A 54 -12.41 -8.71 -9.20
N ALA A 55 -13.16 -8.18 -10.16
CA ALA A 55 -12.71 -7.93 -11.52
C ALA A 55 -11.54 -6.94 -11.52
N HIS A 56 -10.34 -7.44 -11.26
CA HIS A 56 -9.09 -6.77 -11.60
C HIS A 56 -8.52 -7.43 -12.86
N GLY A 57 -9.04 -6.97 -14.00
CA GLY A 57 -8.37 -7.15 -15.27
C GLY A 57 -7.08 -6.34 -15.29
N ALA A 58 -5.95 -7.01 -15.07
CA ALA A 58 -4.64 -6.55 -15.51
C ALA A 58 -4.10 -7.60 -16.48
N ALA A 59 -4.14 -7.25 -17.77
CA ALA A 59 -3.60 -8.05 -18.85
C ALA A 59 -2.07 -8.24 -18.67
N GLY A 60 -1.62 -9.49 -18.84
CA GLY A 60 -0.25 -9.78 -19.30
C GLY A 60 0.73 -10.29 -18.26
N HIS A 61 0.63 -11.57 -17.87
CA HIS A 61 1.77 -12.48 -17.98
C HIS A 61 1.28 -13.94 -17.87
N ALA A 62 1.23 -14.62 -19.01
CA ALA A 62 1.02 -16.06 -19.07
C ALA A 62 2.35 -16.80 -18.82
N ALA A 63 2.20 -18.00 -18.27
CA ALA A 63 3.19 -19.07 -18.08
C ALA A 63 4.12 -19.00 -16.85
N HIS A 64 3.67 -19.59 -15.74
CA HIS A 64 4.30 -20.82 -15.21
C HIS A 64 3.44 -21.48 -14.11
N GLY A 65 3.08 -22.75 -14.34
CA GLY A 65 3.12 -23.81 -13.32
C GLY A 65 1.96 -23.93 -12.34
N GLU A 66 0.89 -24.59 -12.78
CA GLU A 66 -0.08 -25.27 -11.92
C GLU A 66 0.57 -26.52 -11.28
N ALA A 67 0.79 -26.51 -9.96
CA ALA A 67 0.89 -27.68 -9.05
C ALA A 67 1.49 -27.31 -7.69
N ALA A 68 0.74 -26.67 -6.78
CA ALA A 68 1.13 -26.58 -5.36
C ALA A 68 0.01 -26.21 -4.36
N HIS A 69 -1.27 -26.33 -4.72
CA HIS A 69 -2.38 -25.93 -3.82
C HIS A 69 -3.24 -27.13 -3.37
N ALA A 70 -2.59 -28.23 -2.99
CA ALA A 70 -3.29 -29.39 -2.45
C ALA A 70 -2.41 -30.19 -1.47
N ALA A 71 -2.03 -29.59 -0.34
CA ALA A 71 -1.67 -30.32 0.90
C ALA A 71 -1.21 -29.33 2.00
N ALA A 72 -2.16 -28.71 2.69
CA ALA A 72 -1.96 -28.22 4.07
C ALA A 72 -3.35 -28.00 4.69
N GLY A 73 -4.07 -29.10 4.89
CA GLY A 73 -5.32 -29.11 5.63
C GLY A 73 -5.05 -28.93 7.13
N GLY A 74 -5.09 -27.69 7.60
CA GLY A 74 -5.42 -27.36 8.97
C GLY A 74 -6.79 -26.68 8.96
N HIS A 75 -7.72 -27.16 9.79
CA HIS A 75 -9.04 -26.54 9.94
C HIS A 75 -8.88 -25.11 10.47
N HIS A 76 -8.74 -24.13 9.58
CA HIS A 76 -8.73 -22.72 9.96
C HIS A 76 -10.16 -22.36 10.40
N GLU A 77 -10.40 -22.30 11.70
CA GLU A 77 -11.58 -21.65 12.25
C GLU A 77 -11.71 -20.26 11.60
N TYR A 78 -12.90 -19.99 11.04
CA TYR A 78 -13.19 -18.70 10.43
C TYR A 78 -13.13 -17.60 11.49
N LYS A 79 -12.02 -16.84 11.52
CA LYS A 79 -11.91 -15.61 12.30
C LYS A 79 -12.25 -14.43 11.42
N TRP A 80 -13.38 -13.76 11.71
CA TRP A 80 -13.80 -12.55 11.00
C TRP A 80 -12.75 -11.43 11.08
N THR A 81 -11.96 -11.39 12.16
CA THR A 81 -10.86 -10.44 12.37
C THR A 81 -9.73 -10.65 11.37
N THR A 82 -9.38 -11.89 11.05
CA THR A 82 -8.36 -12.23 10.05
C THR A 82 -8.74 -11.68 8.67
N ARG A 83 -10.02 -11.80 8.29
CA ARG A 83 -10.55 -11.21 7.04
C ARG A 83 -10.46 -9.68 7.06
N LEU A 84 -10.80 -9.04 8.18
CA LEU A 84 -10.69 -7.58 8.31
C LEU A 84 -9.24 -7.12 8.13
N TRP A 85 -8.29 -7.73 8.84
CA TRP A 85 -6.87 -7.36 8.74
C TRP A 85 -6.26 -7.71 7.37
N ALA A 86 -6.67 -8.80 6.74
CA ALA A 86 -6.28 -9.12 5.37
C ALA A 86 -6.75 -8.03 4.38
N ASN A 87 -7.97 -7.53 4.53
CA ASN A 87 -8.48 -6.42 3.71
C ASN A 87 -7.69 -5.13 3.97
N VAL A 88 -7.39 -4.79 5.23
CA VAL A 88 -6.56 -3.61 5.55
C VAL A 88 -5.17 -3.74 4.93
N TRP A 89 -4.56 -4.93 5.00
CA TRP A 89 -3.25 -5.21 4.40
C TRP A 89 -3.28 -5.02 2.88
N VAL A 90 -4.22 -5.66 2.18
CA VAL A 90 -4.33 -5.57 0.71
C VAL A 90 -4.57 -4.13 0.26
N ASN A 91 -5.47 -3.40 0.91
CA ASN A 91 -5.70 -1.99 0.59
C ASN A 91 -4.45 -1.13 0.84
N SER A 92 -3.73 -1.38 1.93
CA SER A 92 -2.50 -0.63 2.24
C SER A 92 -1.40 -0.89 1.20
N VAL A 93 -1.26 -2.13 0.74
CA VAL A 93 -0.34 -2.50 -0.35
C VAL A 93 -0.76 -1.81 -1.65
N TYR A 94 -2.05 -1.82 -1.98
CA TYR A 94 -2.59 -1.17 -3.18
C TYR A 94 -2.28 0.33 -3.20
N PHE A 95 -2.60 1.06 -2.12
CA PHE A 95 -2.34 2.49 -2.03
C PHE A 95 -0.85 2.83 -1.97
N THR A 96 -0.03 1.98 -1.35
CA THR A 96 1.43 2.11 -1.41
C THR A 96 1.93 1.97 -2.85
N GLY A 97 1.45 0.97 -3.58
CA GLY A 97 1.78 0.78 -5.00
C GLY A 97 1.39 1.99 -5.85
N ALA A 98 0.18 2.51 -5.69
CA ALA A 98 -0.28 3.72 -6.38
C ALA A 98 0.62 4.93 -6.07
N ALA A 99 1.01 5.10 -4.81
CA ALA A 99 1.91 6.17 -4.38
C ALA A 99 3.30 6.05 -5.02
N VAL A 100 3.90 4.85 -5.04
CA VAL A 100 5.21 4.59 -5.66
C VAL A 100 5.16 4.75 -7.19
N ILE A 101 4.07 4.33 -7.84
CA ILE A 101 3.88 4.52 -9.29
C ILE A 101 3.87 6.00 -9.65
N GLY A 102 3.28 6.88 -8.83
CA GLY A 102 3.35 8.33 -9.04
C GLY A 102 4.79 8.85 -9.10
N MET A 103 5.65 8.37 -8.18
CA MET A 103 7.07 8.72 -8.17
C MET A 103 7.82 8.20 -9.40
N PHE A 104 7.57 6.94 -9.77
CA PHE A 104 8.17 6.34 -10.96
C PHE A 104 7.76 7.08 -12.24
N PHE A 105 6.48 7.44 -12.36
CA PHE A 105 5.94 8.17 -13.50
C PHE A 105 6.67 9.50 -13.71
N ILE A 106 6.93 10.24 -12.64
CA ILE A 106 7.67 11.51 -12.69
C ILE A 106 9.11 11.25 -13.13
N ALA A 107 9.81 10.34 -12.44
CA ALA A 107 11.20 10.01 -12.74
C ALA A 107 11.39 9.59 -14.21
N TYR A 108 10.48 8.77 -14.73
CA TYR A 108 10.47 8.36 -16.14
C TYR A 108 10.29 9.55 -17.09
N ASN A 109 9.31 10.42 -16.85
CA ASN A 109 9.05 11.57 -17.73
C ASN A 109 10.19 12.59 -17.72
N TYR A 110 10.82 12.83 -16.57
CA TYR A 110 12.03 13.66 -16.47
C TYR A 110 13.20 13.04 -17.24
N LEU A 111 13.41 11.72 -17.13
CA LEU A 111 14.48 11.03 -17.86
C LEU A 111 14.25 11.04 -19.38
N ALA A 112 13.00 10.85 -19.81
CA ALA A 112 12.61 10.87 -21.20
C ALA A 112 12.51 12.28 -21.82
N GLN A 113 12.70 13.34 -21.01
CA GLN A 113 12.51 14.74 -21.42
C GLN A 113 11.13 14.96 -22.08
N ALA A 114 10.11 14.33 -21.51
CA ALA A 114 8.77 14.31 -22.08
C ALA A 114 7.97 15.56 -21.66
N GLY A 115 7.67 16.44 -22.62
CA GLY A 115 6.95 17.70 -22.34
C GLY A 115 5.44 17.57 -22.09
N TRP A 116 4.81 16.47 -22.52
CA TRP A 116 3.34 16.32 -22.44
C TRP A 116 2.81 16.15 -21.01
N SER A 117 3.63 15.59 -20.12
CA SER A 117 3.26 15.35 -18.72
C SER A 117 3.39 16.60 -17.85
N ALA A 118 4.03 17.67 -18.36
CA ALA A 118 4.24 18.92 -17.62
C ALA A 118 2.92 19.57 -17.17
N VAL A 119 1.85 19.44 -17.96
CA VAL A 119 0.52 20.03 -17.69
C VAL A 119 -0.12 19.48 -16.41
N PHE A 120 0.15 18.23 -16.06
CA PHE A 120 -0.46 17.59 -14.90
C PHE A 120 0.57 16.98 -13.94
N LYS A 121 1.86 17.34 -14.06
CA LYS A 121 2.98 16.77 -13.28
C LYS A 121 2.74 16.81 -11.76
N ARG A 122 2.00 17.81 -11.28
CA ARG A 122 1.67 18.01 -9.87
C ARG A 122 0.77 16.93 -9.26
N ILE A 123 -0.06 16.25 -10.07
CA ILE A 123 -0.94 15.16 -9.61
C ILE A 123 -0.13 13.93 -9.21
N PRO A 124 0.67 13.29 -10.10
CA PRO A 124 1.50 12.15 -9.71
C PRO A 124 2.54 12.52 -8.66
N GLU A 125 2.98 13.78 -8.60
CA GLU A 125 3.92 14.27 -7.58
C GLU A 125 3.30 14.36 -6.18
N ALA A 126 1.99 14.53 -6.07
CA ALA A 126 1.30 14.54 -4.79
C ALA A 126 1.07 13.13 -4.24
N LEU A 127 1.04 12.08 -5.08
CA LEU A 127 0.70 10.71 -4.64
C LEU A 127 1.65 10.14 -3.56
N PRO A 128 2.99 10.27 -3.66
CA PRO A 128 3.90 9.76 -2.64
C PRO A 128 3.77 10.43 -1.27
N ALA A 129 3.06 11.56 -1.17
CA ALA A 129 2.74 12.18 0.13
C ALA A 129 1.95 11.25 1.06
N PHE A 130 1.27 10.23 0.50
CA PHE A 130 0.50 9.25 1.25
C PHE A 130 1.35 8.09 1.82
N LEU A 131 2.62 7.93 1.40
CA LEU A 131 3.50 6.84 1.82
C LEU A 131 3.68 6.72 3.36
N PRO A 132 3.85 7.81 4.14
CA PRO A 132 3.96 7.69 5.59
C PRO A 132 2.70 7.09 6.22
N ILE A 133 1.53 7.41 5.67
CA ILE A 133 0.25 6.93 6.19
C ILE A 133 0.12 5.42 5.91
N THR A 134 0.35 4.98 4.68
CA THR A 134 0.28 3.55 4.34
C THR A 134 1.37 2.74 5.03
N GLY A 135 2.58 3.29 5.18
CA GLY A 135 3.69 2.65 5.89
C GLY A 135 3.38 2.39 7.36
N VAL A 136 2.78 3.35 8.06
CA VAL A 136 2.34 3.18 9.45
C VAL A 136 1.21 2.14 9.54
N ILE A 137 0.22 2.19 8.65
CA ILE A 137 -0.88 1.20 8.64
C ILE A 137 -0.34 -0.21 8.36
N MET A 138 0.60 -0.38 7.44
CA MET A 138 1.23 -1.67 7.16
C MET A 138 2.03 -2.20 8.36
N LEU A 139 2.79 -1.34 9.05
CA LEU A 139 3.48 -1.70 10.29
C LEU A 139 2.51 -2.17 11.37
N ILE A 140 1.45 -1.41 11.63
CA ILE A 140 0.42 -1.78 12.62
C ILE A 140 -0.22 -3.11 12.22
N THR A 141 -0.62 -3.27 10.97
CA THR A 141 -1.28 -4.49 10.47
C THR A 141 -0.35 -5.70 10.60
N PHE A 142 0.94 -5.56 10.33
CA PHE A 142 1.90 -6.64 10.49
C PHE A 142 1.99 -7.12 11.95
N PHE A 143 2.07 -6.20 12.92
CA PHE A 143 2.18 -6.58 14.34
C PHE A 143 0.86 -7.07 14.95
N VAL A 144 -0.28 -6.56 14.49
CA VAL A 144 -1.60 -6.97 15.01
C VAL A 144 -2.07 -8.29 14.40
N ALA A 145 -1.87 -8.47 13.10
CA ALA A 145 -2.36 -9.63 12.38
C ALA A 145 -1.35 -10.79 12.35
N GLY A 146 -0.05 -10.48 12.43
CA GLY A 146 1.06 -11.42 12.70
C GLY A 146 0.91 -12.79 12.05
N HIS A 147 0.84 -13.82 12.89
CA HIS A 147 0.77 -15.23 12.52
C HIS A 147 -0.45 -15.59 11.66
N ASP A 148 -1.60 -14.92 11.84
CA ASP A 148 -2.82 -15.24 11.09
C ASP A 148 -2.72 -14.84 9.61
N LEU A 149 -1.91 -13.83 9.26
CA LEU A 149 -1.68 -13.39 7.87
C LEU A 149 -0.36 -13.91 7.30
N PHE A 150 0.67 -13.98 8.12
CA PHE A 150 2.03 -14.32 7.71
C PHE A 150 2.40 -15.68 8.28
N HIS A 151 1.96 -16.76 7.62
CA HIS A 151 2.18 -18.12 8.14
C HIS A 151 3.65 -18.41 8.49
N TRP A 152 4.62 -17.88 7.73
CA TRP A 152 6.06 -18.04 7.98
C TRP A 152 6.56 -17.49 9.32
N THR A 153 5.74 -16.72 10.04
CA THR A 153 6.10 -16.19 11.37
C THR A 153 5.94 -17.24 12.47
N HIS A 154 5.22 -18.35 12.24
CA HIS A 154 5.09 -19.43 13.23
C HIS A 154 6.45 -20.12 13.48
N GLU A 155 6.82 -20.24 14.75
CA GLU A 155 8.12 -20.80 15.16
C GLU A 155 8.25 -22.30 14.84
N GLY A 156 7.14 -23.06 14.93
CA GLY A 156 7.10 -24.50 14.67
C GLY A 156 7.53 -24.91 13.24
N LEU A 157 7.46 -23.97 12.28
CA LEU A 157 7.88 -24.20 10.90
C LEU A 157 9.40 -24.40 10.75
N TYR A 158 10.19 -23.95 11.73
CA TYR A 158 11.65 -23.93 11.66
C TYR A 158 12.32 -25.07 12.45
N GLU A 159 11.57 -25.81 13.27
CA GLU A 159 12.09 -26.88 14.12
C GLU A 159 12.28 -28.18 13.33
N VAL A 160 13.54 -28.57 13.09
CA VAL A 160 13.86 -29.78 12.31
C VAL A 160 13.28 -31.02 13.00
N GLY A 161 12.37 -31.73 12.31
CA GLY A 161 11.73 -32.94 12.80
C GLY A 161 10.47 -32.71 13.64
N GLY A 162 10.02 -31.46 13.78
CA GLY A 162 8.74 -31.12 14.41
C GLY A 162 7.53 -31.46 13.53
N PRO A 163 6.32 -31.54 14.12
CA PRO A 163 5.09 -31.87 13.41
C PRO A 163 4.68 -30.81 12.37
N GLU A 164 5.10 -29.56 12.57
CA GLU A 164 4.82 -28.42 11.68
C GLU A 164 6.03 -28.02 10.82
N TYR A 165 7.11 -28.81 10.85
CA TYR A 165 8.34 -28.46 10.16
C TYR A 165 8.14 -28.31 8.64
N ASP A 166 8.49 -27.15 8.10
CA ASP A 166 8.49 -26.90 6.66
C ASP A 166 9.93 -26.60 6.19
N PRO A 167 10.59 -27.55 5.50
CA PRO A 167 11.96 -27.36 5.02
C PRO A 167 12.09 -26.21 3.99
N ILE A 168 11.03 -25.87 3.25
CA ILE A 168 11.03 -24.79 2.27
C ILE A 168 11.06 -23.44 2.97
N ILE A 169 10.20 -23.25 3.97
CA ILE A 169 10.17 -22.00 4.76
C ILE A 169 11.43 -21.90 5.63
N ALA A 170 11.85 -23.00 6.25
CA ALA A 170 13.08 -23.04 7.04
C ALA A 170 14.32 -22.65 6.24
N GLY A 171 14.41 -23.06 4.96
CA GLY A 171 15.46 -22.63 4.03
C GLY A 171 15.45 -21.12 3.74
N LYS A 172 14.31 -20.45 3.90
CA LYS A 172 14.14 -19.00 3.67
C LYS A 172 14.26 -18.16 4.95
N LYS A 173 14.58 -18.74 6.11
CA LYS A 173 14.67 -18.03 7.40
C LYS A 173 15.57 -16.79 7.39
N GLY A 174 16.63 -16.81 6.57
CA GLY A 174 17.52 -15.65 6.41
C GLY A 174 16.81 -14.44 5.82
N PHE A 175 15.77 -14.64 5.00
CA PHE A 175 14.97 -13.58 4.39
C PHE A 175 13.64 -13.33 5.11
N LEU A 176 13.00 -14.40 5.59
CA LEU A 176 11.70 -14.42 6.28
C LEU A 176 11.87 -14.43 7.80
N ASN A 177 12.69 -13.54 8.34
CA ASN A 177 12.74 -13.31 9.78
C ASN A 177 12.13 -11.94 10.09
N THR A 178 11.43 -11.86 11.22
CA THR A 178 10.70 -10.66 11.67
C THR A 178 11.57 -9.40 11.69
N PRO A 179 12.77 -9.37 12.34
CA PRO A 179 13.55 -8.15 12.38
C PRO A 179 14.03 -7.69 11.00
N PHE A 180 14.46 -8.61 10.12
CA PHE A 180 14.88 -8.25 8.77
C PHE A 180 13.71 -7.82 7.89
N PHE A 181 12.54 -8.46 8.01
CA PHE A 181 11.34 -8.07 7.28
C PHE A 181 10.89 -6.66 7.66
N VAL A 182 10.77 -6.39 8.96
CA VAL A 182 10.37 -5.06 9.48
C VAL A 182 11.40 -4.01 9.12
N GLY A 183 12.70 -4.31 9.31
CA GLY A 183 13.79 -3.40 8.97
C GLY A 183 13.78 -3.02 7.48
N ARG A 184 13.59 -4.00 6.60
CA ARG A 184 13.51 -3.78 5.15
C ARG A 184 12.26 -2.99 4.75
N MET A 185 11.11 -3.27 5.38
CA MET A 185 9.89 -2.49 5.15
C MET A 185 10.10 -1.02 5.52
N ILE A 186 10.60 -0.74 6.73
CA ILE A 186 10.92 0.62 7.17
C ILE A 186 11.91 1.28 6.20
N PHE A 187 12.98 0.56 5.83
CA PHE A 187 13.98 1.06 4.89
C PHE A 187 13.36 1.48 3.55
N TYR A 188 12.49 0.67 2.96
CA TYR A 188 11.82 1.01 1.69
C TYR A 188 10.96 2.26 1.80
N PHE A 189 10.13 2.37 2.83
CA PHE A 189 9.28 3.54 3.02
C PHE A 189 10.11 4.81 3.28
N VAL A 190 11.16 4.73 4.08
CA VAL A 190 12.08 5.85 4.33
C VAL A 190 12.80 6.26 3.06
N ALA A 191 13.34 5.28 2.31
CA ALA A 191 14.06 5.54 1.06
C ALA A 191 13.16 6.21 0.01
N TRP A 192 11.97 5.65 -0.25
CA TRP A 192 11.00 6.24 -1.18
C TRP A 192 10.57 7.63 -0.73
N TYR A 193 10.24 7.81 0.55
CA TYR A 193 9.83 9.12 1.04
C TYR A 193 10.95 10.16 0.92
N ALA A 194 12.18 9.80 1.25
CA ALA A 194 13.34 10.67 1.09
C ALA A 194 13.57 11.07 -0.37
N LEU A 195 13.52 10.10 -1.30
CA LEU A 195 13.65 10.35 -2.74
C LEU A 195 12.56 11.31 -3.24
N TRP A 196 11.31 11.07 -2.84
CA TRP A 196 10.20 11.96 -3.18
C TRP A 196 10.42 13.38 -2.66
N ARG A 197 10.87 13.54 -1.41
CA ARG A 197 11.14 14.86 -0.82
C ARG A 197 12.20 15.62 -1.61
N ILE A 198 13.20 14.93 -2.14
CA ILE A 198 14.24 15.52 -3.00
C ILE A 198 13.65 15.94 -4.35
N VAL A 199 12.95 15.03 -5.04
CA VAL A 199 12.32 15.31 -6.34
C VAL A 199 11.35 16.48 -6.23
N ARG A 200 10.49 16.47 -5.22
CA ARG A 200 9.52 17.53 -4.97
C ARG A 200 10.18 18.86 -4.62
N LYS A 201 11.32 18.84 -3.93
CA LYS A 201 12.07 20.07 -3.66
C LYS A 201 12.54 20.69 -4.97
N PHE A 202 13.23 19.94 -5.81
CA PHE A 202 13.72 20.46 -7.10
C PHE A 202 12.59 20.90 -8.02
N SER A 203 11.48 20.16 -8.06
CA SER A 203 10.33 20.54 -8.87
C SER A 203 9.63 21.83 -8.41
N LEU A 204 9.73 22.19 -7.12
CA LEU A 204 9.23 23.46 -6.60
C LEU A 204 10.23 24.60 -6.81
N ASP A 205 11.53 24.31 -6.69
CA ASP A 205 12.58 25.28 -6.98
C ASP A 205 12.52 25.70 -8.48
N GLU A 206 12.23 24.76 -9.39
CA GLU A 206 11.95 25.03 -10.83
C GLU A 206 10.80 26.02 -11.08
N ASP A 207 9.83 26.15 -10.16
CA ASP A 207 8.71 27.09 -10.32
C ASP A 207 9.04 28.51 -9.81
N LEU A 208 10.13 28.66 -9.04
CA LEU A 208 10.54 29.93 -8.44
C LEU A 208 11.58 30.69 -9.29
N GLU A 209 12.20 30.02 -10.26
CA GLU A 209 13.12 30.59 -11.26
C GLU A 209 12.37 31.18 -12.46
#